data_AF-A0A2P6SP87-F1
#
_entry.id   AF-A0A2P6SP87-F1
#
_cell.length_a   1.000
_cell.length_b   1.000
_cell.length_c   1.000
_cell.angle_alpha   90.00
_cell.angle_beta   90.00
_cell.angle_gamma   90.00
#
_symmetry.space_group_name_H-M   'P 1'
#
loop_
_entity.id
_entity.type
_entity.pdbx_description
1 polymer ?
#
loop_
_entity_poly.entity_id
_entity_poly.type
_entity_poly.pdbx_seq_one_letter_code
_entity_poly.pdbx_strand_id
1 'polypeptide(L)'
;MEIDNSSAVKMEQVQLQQEDERSSIEQVELTVPKTDDPTLPVLTFRTWVLGLVSCVLLSFLNQFFWYRTQPFTVTSMSAQIAVVPIEHFMARVLPTRHFFQATRFEFTMNPGPFNVKEHVLGFGWAGIFRKYLVEPEKMWWPVILGQVSLFSALHEKSKRPKGSMTRTQFFLLVMIASPRLSIHYANIYLLGVLDSTQFYSS
;
A
#
# COMPACT_ATOMS: atom_id res chain seq x y z
N MET A 1 -19.56 52.85 -13.92
CA MET A 1 -20.18 52.41 -12.66
C MET A 1 -20.41 50.88 -12.60
N GLU A 2 -20.39 50.16 -13.73
CA GLU A 2 -20.63 48.69 -13.78
C GLU A 2 -19.40 47.81 -13.46
N ILE A 3 -18.18 48.33 -13.63
CA ILE A 3 -16.92 47.57 -13.49
C ILE A 3 -16.59 47.27 -12.00
N ASP A 4 -17.04 48.13 -11.08
CA ASP A 4 -16.82 47.99 -9.64
C ASP A 4 -17.69 46.86 -9.05
N ASN A 5 -18.94 46.76 -9.51
CA ASN A 5 -19.89 45.75 -9.04
C ASN A 5 -19.48 44.33 -9.43
N SER A 6 -18.91 44.12 -10.63
CA SER A 6 -18.40 42.81 -11.04
C SER A 6 -17.20 42.36 -10.19
N SER A 7 -16.37 43.29 -9.76
CA SER A 7 -15.19 43.02 -8.92
C SER A 7 -15.61 42.70 -7.48
N ALA A 8 -16.57 43.45 -6.94
CA ALA A 8 -17.15 43.20 -5.62
C ALA A 8 -17.85 41.84 -5.56
N VAL A 9 -18.66 41.50 -6.58
CA VAL A 9 -19.27 40.17 -6.71
C VAL A 9 -18.21 39.08 -6.79
N LYS A 10 -17.11 39.29 -7.53
CA LYS A 10 -16.04 38.30 -7.63
C LYS A 10 -15.33 38.07 -6.29
N MET A 11 -15.10 39.12 -5.51
CA MET A 11 -14.52 39.01 -4.18
C MET A 11 -15.46 38.29 -3.21
N GLU A 12 -16.75 38.57 -3.26
CA GLU A 12 -17.77 37.90 -2.43
C GLU A 12 -17.89 36.41 -2.79
N GLN A 13 -17.87 36.07 -4.08
CA GLN A 13 -17.84 34.68 -4.54
C GLN A 13 -16.54 33.97 -4.11
N VAL A 14 -15.38 34.65 -4.18
CA VAL A 14 -14.10 34.10 -3.70
C VAL A 14 -14.13 33.84 -2.19
N GLN A 15 -14.74 34.73 -1.40
CA GLN A 15 -14.89 34.57 0.04
C GLN A 15 -15.80 33.39 0.40
N LEU A 16 -16.96 33.26 -0.27
CA LEU A 16 -17.87 32.12 -0.09
C LEU A 16 -17.21 30.80 -0.47
N GLN A 17 -16.42 30.81 -1.54
CA GLN A 17 -15.69 29.63 -2.01
C GLN A 17 -14.56 29.25 -1.04
N GLN A 18 -13.88 30.23 -0.42
CA GLN A 18 -12.91 29.99 0.65
C GLN A 18 -13.54 29.45 1.94
N GLU A 19 -14.79 29.83 2.22
CA GLU A 19 -15.53 29.39 3.40
C GLU A 19 -16.04 27.95 3.22
N ASP A 20 -16.46 27.56 2.01
CA ASP A 20 -16.87 26.18 1.67
C ASP A 20 -15.67 25.20 1.60
N GLU A 21 -14.50 25.68 1.18
CA GLU A 21 -13.23 24.91 1.23
C GLU A 21 -12.67 24.73 2.65
N ARG A 22 -13.25 25.40 3.65
CA ARG A 22 -12.82 25.27 5.04
C ARG A 22 -13.40 23.99 5.64
N SER A 23 -12.52 23.02 5.89
CA SER A 23 -12.93 21.80 6.59
C SER A 23 -13.54 22.16 7.95
N SER A 24 -14.72 21.61 8.24
CA SER A 24 -15.45 21.81 9.51
C SER A 24 -14.66 21.37 10.76
N ILE A 25 -13.55 20.65 10.57
CA ILE A 25 -12.64 20.19 11.62
C ILE A 25 -11.35 21.00 11.54
N GLU A 26 -11.09 21.84 12.53
CA GLU A 26 -9.92 22.74 12.61
C GLU A 26 -8.57 21.98 12.59
N GLN A 27 -8.52 20.77 13.17
CA GLN A 27 -7.34 19.90 13.10
C GLN A 27 -7.01 19.43 11.68
N VAL A 28 -8.00 19.31 10.79
CA VAL A 28 -7.77 18.96 9.38
C VAL A 28 -7.24 20.18 8.62
N GLU A 29 -7.71 21.38 8.96
CA GLU A 29 -7.22 22.65 8.39
C GLU A 29 -5.74 22.92 8.75
N LEU A 30 -5.33 22.58 9.97
CA LEU A 30 -3.93 22.76 10.42
C LEU A 30 -2.97 21.70 9.86
N THR A 31 -3.48 20.53 9.47
CA THR A 31 -2.66 19.41 8.96
C THR A 31 -2.58 19.38 7.44
N VAL A 32 -3.57 19.91 6.74
CA VAL A 32 -3.58 20.03 5.28
C VAL A 32 -3.23 21.47 4.90
N PRO A 33 -2.00 21.75 4.41
CA PRO A 33 -1.67 23.08 3.94
C PRO A 33 -2.56 23.44 2.73
N LYS A 34 -3.39 24.48 2.87
CA LYS A 34 -4.31 24.96 1.82
C LYS A 34 -3.62 25.61 0.62
N THR A 35 -2.32 25.88 0.71
CA THR A 35 -1.53 26.50 -0.35
C THR A 35 -0.83 25.43 -1.18
N ASP A 36 -1.50 24.99 -2.24
CA ASP A 36 -0.93 24.02 -3.17
C ASP A 36 -0.17 24.74 -4.29
N ASP A 37 1.15 24.91 -4.13
CA ASP A 37 1.99 25.59 -5.13
C ASP A 37 2.33 24.61 -6.28
N PRO A 38 1.86 24.87 -7.53
CA PRO A 38 2.02 23.96 -8.67
C PRO A 38 3.40 24.07 -9.34
N THR A 39 4.25 25.02 -8.93
CA THR A 39 5.57 25.24 -9.51
C THR A 39 6.65 24.30 -8.94
N LEU A 40 6.32 23.62 -7.84
CA LEU A 40 7.23 22.72 -7.15
C LEU A 40 7.47 21.45 -7.98
N PRO A 41 8.72 21.12 -8.33
CA PRO A 41 9.02 19.94 -9.14
C PRO A 41 8.74 18.67 -8.34
N VAL A 42 7.79 17.87 -8.81
CA VAL A 42 7.31 16.65 -8.12
C VAL A 42 8.13 15.40 -8.52
N LEU A 43 8.85 15.46 -9.65
CA LEU A 43 9.53 14.32 -10.26
C LEU A 43 11.05 14.58 -10.33
N THR A 44 11.72 14.45 -9.18
CA THR A 44 13.16 14.68 -9.04
C THR A 44 13.98 13.39 -9.18
N PHE A 45 15.26 13.51 -9.55
CA PHE A 45 16.19 12.37 -9.60
C PHE A 45 16.29 11.63 -8.26
N ARG A 46 16.26 12.39 -7.16
CA ARG A 46 16.32 11.94 -5.77
C ARG A 46 15.31 10.83 -5.50
N THR A 47 14.05 11.02 -5.86
CA THR A 47 12.97 10.06 -5.58
C THR A 47 13.11 8.78 -6.40
N TRP A 48 13.65 8.86 -7.62
CA TRP A 48 13.95 7.67 -8.43
C TRP A 48 15.09 6.85 -7.85
N VAL A 49 16.19 7.50 -7.47
CA VAL A 49 17.35 6.79 -6.89
C VAL A 49 16.97 6.19 -5.53
N LEU A 50 16.31 6.95 -4.65
CA LEU A 50 15.89 6.44 -3.35
C LEU A 50 14.82 5.34 -3.46
N GLY A 51 13.86 5.49 -4.38
CA GLY A 51 12.85 4.47 -4.65
C GLY A 51 13.46 3.17 -5.16
N LEU A 52 14.37 3.23 -6.14
CA LEU A 52 15.01 2.05 -6.71
C LEU A 52 15.99 1.40 -5.72
N VAL A 53 16.83 2.18 -5.05
CA VAL A 53 17.81 1.67 -4.08
C VAL A 53 17.11 1.05 -2.87
N SER A 54 16.08 1.70 -2.33
CA SER A 54 15.32 1.14 -1.20
C SER A 54 14.58 -0.15 -1.59
N CYS A 55 14.05 -0.24 -2.81
CA CYS A 55 13.38 -1.45 -3.30
C CYS A 55 14.36 -2.63 -3.45
N VAL A 56 15.56 -2.38 -3.99
CA VAL A 56 16.62 -3.39 -4.11
C VAL A 56 17.10 -3.85 -2.73
N LEU A 57 17.33 -2.91 -1.81
CA LEU A 57 17.76 -3.21 -0.45
C LEU A 57 16.70 -4.03 0.32
N LEU A 58 15.43 -3.65 0.23
CA LEU A 58 14.33 -4.36 0.88
C LEU A 58 14.20 -5.80 0.35
N SER A 59 14.36 -5.98 -0.96
CA SER A 59 14.34 -7.30 -1.60
C SER A 59 15.48 -8.16 -1.10
N PHE A 60 16.69 -7.58 -1.03
CA PHE A 60 17.85 -8.26 -0.48
C PHE A 60 17.62 -8.67 0.97
N LEU A 61 17.12 -7.78 1.83
CA LEU A 61 16.86 -8.09 3.24
C LEU A 61 15.80 -9.19 3.38
N ASN A 62 14.71 -9.09 2.62
CA ASN A 62 13.65 -10.09 2.63
C ASN A 62 14.17 -11.47 2.17
N GLN A 63 15.01 -11.50 1.13
CA GLN A 63 15.64 -12.72 0.64
C GLN A 63 16.70 -13.26 1.62
N PHE A 64 17.47 -12.38 2.27
CA PHE A 64 18.53 -12.73 3.21
C PHE A 64 17.97 -13.35 4.49
N PHE A 65 16.92 -12.76 5.06
CA PHE A 65 16.28 -13.27 6.27
C PHE A 65 15.45 -14.54 6.03
N TRP A 66 15.10 -14.84 4.78
CA TRP A 66 14.41 -16.10 4.42
C TRP A 66 15.25 -17.34 4.74
N TYR A 67 16.57 -17.27 4.59
CA TYR A 67 17.46 -18.41 4.83
C TYR A 67 17.76 -18.66 6.32
N ARG A 68 17.23 -17.82 7.23
CA ARG A 68 17.41 -17.98 8.68
C ARG A 68 16.27 -18.82 9.25
N THR A 69 16.57 -19.59 10.30
CA THR A 69 15.63 -20.48 11.00
C THR A 69 14.41 -19.77 11.60
N GLN A 70 14.49 -18.44 11.75
CA GLN A 70 13.38 -17.59 12.16
C GLN A 70 13.23 -16.46 11.11
N PRO A 71 12.39 -16.65 10.07
CA PRO A 71 12.24 -15.67 9.01
C PRO A 71 11.55 -14.40 9.55
N PHE A 72 12.21 -13.26 9.41
CA PHE A 72 11.65 -11.94 9.73
C PHE A 72 11.28 -11.23 8.42
N THR A 73 9.98 -11.09 8.16
CA THR A 73 9.47 -10.41 6.97
C THR A 73 9.42 -8.90 7.21
N VAL A 74 10.34 -8.18 6.58
CA VAL A 74 10.33 -6.70 6.63
C VAL A 74 9.19 -6.21 5.73
N THR A 75 8.17 -5.58 6.33
CA THR A 75 7.03 -5.07 5.56
C THR A 75 7.40 -3.80 4.81
N SER A 76 6.77 -3.57 3.66
CA SER A 76 6.93 -2.33 2.88
C SER A 76 6.68 -1.08 3.73
N MET A 77 5.74 -1.11 4.67
CA MET A 77 5.46 0.03 5.57
C MET A 77 6.64 0.36 6.48
N SER A 78 7.39 -0.63 6.96
CA SER A 78 8.57 -0.37 7.79
C SER A 78 9.71 0.28 6.98
N ALA A 79 9.92 -0.16 5.73
CA ALA A 79 10.90 0.44 4.82
C ALA A 79 10.54 1.89 4.48
N GLN A 80 9.25 2.16 4.28
CA GLN A 80 8.69 3.47 4.00
C GLN A 80 8.93 4.49 5.13
N ILE A 81 8.82 4.09 6.40
CA ILE A 81 9.14 4.96 7.55
C ILE A 81 10.65 5.28 7.59
N ALA A 82 11.50 4.29 7.28
CA ALA A 82 12.94 4.47 7.25
C ALA A 82 13.42 5.35 6.07
N VAL A 83 12.63 5.50 5.02
CA VAL A 83 12.95 6.35 3.86
C VAL A 83 12.94 7.85 4.22
N VAL A 84 12.09 8.29 5.16
CA VAL A 84 11.98 9.71 5.57
C VAL A 84 13.30 10.31 6.10
N PRO A 85 14.01 9.70 7.07
CA PRO A 85 15.29 10.23 7.53
C PRO A 85 16.38 10.15 6.44
N ILE A 86 16.33 9.13 5.58
CA ILE A 86 17.26 8.96 4.46
C ILE A 86 17.05 10.05 3.42
N GLU A 87 15.79 10.43 3.13
CA GLU A 87 15.44 11.53 2.22
C GLU A 87 15.98 12.87 2.73
N HIS A 88 15.84 13.15 4.02
CA HIS A 88 16.38 14.36 4.66
C HIS A 88 17.92 14.37 4.70
N PHE A 89 18.54 13.20 4.82
CA PHE A 89 19.99 13.08 4.76
C PHE A 89 20.49 13.30 3.33
N MET A 90 19.85 12.69 2.36
CA MET A 90 20.22 12.78 0.95
C MET A 90 19.97 14.18 0.36
N ALA A 91 18.93 14.89 0.84
CA ALA A 91 18.72 16.31 0.52
C ALA A 91 19.88 17.22 0.99
N ARG A 92 20.62 16.82 2.04
CA ARG A 92 21.81 17.55 2.53
C ARG A 92 23.11 17.14 1.83
N VAL A 93 23.18 15.91 1.31
CA VAL A 93 24.38 15.33 0.69
C VAL A 93 24.47 15.59 -0.82
N LEU A 94 23.34 15.81 -1.52
CA LEU A 94 23.39 16.04 -2.97
C LEU A 94 23.92 17.44 -3.36
N PRO A 95 24.93 17.52 -4.25
CA PRO A 95 25.44 18.79 -4.75
C PRO A 95 24.53 19.41 -5.82
N THR A 96 24.31 20.72 -5.71
CA THR A 96 23.46 21.57 -6.57
C THR A 96 24.10 21.88 -7.92
N ARG A 97 24.49 20.87 -8.71
CA ARG A 97 25.03 21.10 -10.07
C ARG A 97 23.93 21.05 -11.13
N HIS A 98 23.78 22.14 -11.86
CA HIS A 98 23.00 22.22 -13.10
C HIS A 98 23.74 21.44 -14.18
N PHE A 99 23.16 20.34 -14.68
CA PHE A 99 23.91 19.44 -15.57
C PHE A 99 23.75 19.73 -17.06
N PHE A 100 22.95 20.73 -17.46
CA PHE A 100 22.73 21.08 -18.86
C PHE A 100 22.30 22.55 -18.99
N GLN A 101 23.22 23.48 -18.72
CA GLN A 101 22.96 24.91 -18.94
C GLN A 101 22.88 25.17 -20.45
N ALA A 102 21.70 25.57 -20.94
CA ALA A 102 21.36 25.86 -22.36
C ALA A 102 20.92 24.68 -23.26
N THR A 103 20.17 23.69 -22.76
CA THR A 103 19.42 22.73 -23.61
C THR A 103 17.99 22.60 -23.10
N ARG A 104 17.05 22.10 -23.92
CA ARG A 104 15.62 21.91 -23.57
C ARG A 104 15.34 20.98 -22.36
N PHE A 105 16.38 20.48 -21.71
CA PHE A 105 16.36 19.56 -20.57
C PHE A 105 17.28 20.09 -19.45
N GLU A 106 16.96 21.25 -18.89
CA GLU A 106 17.67 21.77 -17.72
C GLU A 106 17.34 20.90 -16.50
N PHE A 107 18.25 20.00 -16.15
CA PHE A 107 18.10 19.09 -15.03
C PHE A 107 18.95 19.57 -13.85
N THR A 108 18.28 19.92 -12.74
CA THR A 108 18.94 20.16 -11.45
C THR A 108 18.75 18.96 -10.54
N MET A 109 19.85 18.48 -9.96
CA MET A 109 19.85 17.33 -9.06
C MET A 109 19.28 17.66 -7.67
N ASN A 110 19.11 18.94 -7.33
CA ASN A 110 18.50 19.40 -6.10
C ASN A 110 17.73 20.73 -6.33
N PRO A 111 16.48 20.68 -6.84
CA PRO A 111 15.69 21.88 -7.10
C PRO A 111 15.13 22.55 -5.84
N GLY A 112 15.19 21.90 -4.67
CA GLY A 112 14.64 22.48 -3.45
C GLY A 112 14.51 21.53 -2.24
N PRO A 113 14.08 22.09 -1.08
CA PRO A 113 13.87 21.35 0.15
C PRO A 113 12.82 20.23 0.00
N PHE A 114 12.77 19.33 0.99
CA PHE A 114 11.91 18.15 0.98
C PHE A 114 10.42 18.51 0.80
N ASN A 115 9.75 17.87 -0.16
CA ASN A 115 8.34 18.06 -0.43
C ASN A 115 7.53 16.77 -0.19
N VAL A 116 6.41 16.87 0.52
CA VAL A 116 5.52 15.72 0.81
C VAL A 116 4.97 15.09 -0.48
N LYS A 117 4.76 15.89 -1.54
CA LYS A 117 4.30 15.39 -2.85
C LYS A 117 5.32 14.43 -3.48
N GLU A 118 6.61 14.73 -3.37
CA GLU A 118 7.68 13.87 -3.90
C GLU A 118 7.75 12.55 -3.12
N HIS A 119 7.54 12.59 -1.81
CA HIS A 119 7.49 11.41 -0.96
C HIS A 119 6.33 10.49 -1.38
N VAL A 120 5.12 11.03 -1.51
CA VAL A 120 3.95 10.26 -1.95
C VAL A 120 4.14 9.71 -3.37
N LEU A 121 4.72 10.50 -4.27
CA LEU A 121 5.02 10.06 -5.63
C LEU A 121 6.05 8.93 -5.64
N GLY A 122 7.14 9.07 -4.88
CA GLY A 122 8.17 8.04 -4.70
C GLY A 122 7.62 6.74 -4.15
N PHE A 123 6.67 6.81 -3.22
CA PHE A 123 5.95 5.66 -2.68
C PHE A 123 5.08 4.97 -3.74
N GLY A 124 4.34 5.76 -4.53
CA GLY A 124 3.53 5.25 -5.63
C GLY A 124 4.39 4.51 -6.66
N TRP A 125 5.49 5.14 -7.09
CA TRP A 125 6.44 4.53 -8.02
C TRP A 125 7.12 3.29 -7.44
N ALA A 126 7.61 3.35 -6.19
CA ALA A 126 8.22 2.20 -5.52
C ALA A 126 7.23 1.03 -5.37
N GLY A 127 5.95 1.29 -5.06
CA GLY A 127 4.91 0.28 -4.98
C GLY A 127 4.62 -0.40 -6.33
N ILE A 128 4.63 0.37 -7.42
CA ILE A 128 4.49 -0.14 -8.79
C ILE A 128 5.72 -0.97 -9.15
N PHE A 129 6.93 -0.44 -8.97
CA PHE A 129 8.19 -1.13 -9.28
C PHE A 129 8.40 -2.39 -8.44
N ARG A 130 7.92 -2.43 -7.19
CA ARG A 130 7.99 -3.63 -6.34
C ARG A 130 7.32 -4.84 -7.02
N LYS A 131 6.17 -4.64 -7.66
CA LYS A 131 5.48 -5.71 -8.40
C LYS A 131 6.29 -6.24 -9.59
N TYR A 132 7.16 -5.42 -10.19
CA TYR A 132 7.93 -5.80 -11.38
C TYR A 132 9.33 -6.31 -11.05
N LEU A 133 10.01 -5.67 -10.09
CA LEU A 133 11.42 -5.95 -9.75
C LEU A 133 11.58 -7.02 -8.68
N VAL A 134 10.62 -7.14 -7.76
CA VAL A 134 10.74 -7.98 -6.55
C VAL A 134 9.91 -9.24 -6.63
N GLU A 135 8.71 -9.13 -7.20
CA GLU A 135 7.77 -10.24 -7.39
C GLU A 135 7.58 -10.50 -8.89
N PRO A 136 8.62 -10.93 -9.63
CA PRO A 136 8.44 -11.22 -11.04
C PRO A 136 7.29 -12.21 -11.21
N GLU A 137 6.37 -11.89 -12.11
CA GLU A 137 5.17 -12.63 -12.52
C GLU A 137 5.36 -14.14 -12.71
N LYS A 138 6.61 -14.58 -12.95
CA LYS A 138 7.02 -16.00 -12.99
C LYS A 138 6.88 -16.73 -11.65
N MET A 139 6.94 -16.03 -10.51
CA MET A 139 6.83 -16.63 -9.17
C MET A 139 5.38 -16.90 -8.76
N TRP A 140 4.40 -16.16 -9.30
CA TRP A 140 2.99 -16.30 -8.94
C TRP A 140 2.27 -17.43 -9.68
N TRP A 141 2.82 -17.83 -10.83
CA TRP A 141 2.24 -18.88 -11.67
C TRP A 141 1.93 -20.18 -10.91
N PRO A 142 2.84 -20.80 -10.12
CA PRO A 142 2.52 -22.01 -9.37
C PRO A 142 1.38 -21.83 -8.33
N VAL A 143 1.22 -20.64 -7.75
CA VAL A 143 0.16 -20.36 -6.75
C VAL A 143 -1.19 -20.09 -7.40
N ILE A 144 -1.22 -19.28 -8.47
CA ILE A 144 -2.45 -18.99 -9.22
C ILE A 144 -2.96 -20.24 -9.93
N LEU A 145 -2.07 -21.12 -10.39
CA LEU A 145 -2.44 -22.39 -11.03
C LEU A 145 -3.25 -23.29 -10.11
N GLY A 146 -2.94 -23.38 -8.82
CA GLY A 146 -3.73 -24.18 -7.87
C GLY A 146 -5.17 -23.66 -7.77
N GLN A 147 -5.34 -22.35 -7.72
CA GLN A 147 -6.65 -21.70 -7.63
C GLN A 147 -7.44 -21.83 -8.95
N VAL A 148 -6.81 -21.59 -10.10
CA VAL A 148 -7.44 -21.75 -11.41
C VAL A 148 -7.77 -23.21 -11.70
N SER A 149 -6.89 -24.14 -11.30
CA SER A 149 -7.14 -25.59 -11.39
C SER A 149 -8.34 -26.00 -10.55
N LEU A 150 -8.51 -25.44 -9.34
CA LEU A 150 -9.69 -25.69 -8.51
C LEU A 150 -10.97 -25.15 -9.17
N PHE A 151 -10.95 -23.91 -9.67
CA PHE A 151 -12.09 -23.32 -10.37
C PHE A 151 -12.45 -24.05 -11.67
N SER A 152 -11.43 -24.53 -12.40
CA SER A 152 -11.60 -25.36 -13.59
C SER A 152 -12.21 -26.73 -13.23
N ALA A 153 -11.72 -27.39 -12.19
CA ALA A 153 -12.26 -28.65 -11.68
C ALA A 153 -13.71 -28.53 -11.16
N LEU A 154 -14.10 -27.35 -10.67
CA LEU A 154 -15.48 -27.05 -10.26
C LEU A 154 -16.42 -26.85 -11.46
N HIS A 155 -15.94 -26.30 -12.58
CA HIS A 155 -16.74 -26.04 -13.78
C HIS A 155 -16.73 -27.16 -14.82
N GLU A 156 -15.91 -28.19 -14.64
CA GLU A 156 -15.84 -29.31 -15.56
C GLU A 156 -17.18 -30.07 -15.64
N LYS A 157 -17.87 -29.95 -16.80
CA LYS A 157 -19.11 -30.68 -17.08
C LYS A 157 -18.82 -32.16 -17.37
N SER A 158 -18.75 -32.99 -16.33
CA SER A 158 -18.67 -34.45 -16.48
C SER A 158 -20.04 -35.04 -16.88
N LYS A 159 -20.06 -36.05 -17.77
CA LYS A 159 -21.22 -36.93 -17.99
C LYS A 159 -21.37 -37.84 -16.77
N ARG A 160 -22.55 -37.82 -16.12
CA ARG A 160 -22.77 -38.42 -14.78
C ARG A 160 -23.66 -39.68 -14.85
N PRO A 161 -23.36 -40.74 -14.10
CA PRO A 161 -24.32 -41.81 -13.82
C PRO A 161 -25.41 -41.33 -12.84
N LYS A 162 -26.63 -41.83 -13.03
CA LYS A 162 -27.85 -41.41 -12.32
C LYS A 162 -27.75 -41.81 -10.83
N GLY A 163 -27.56 -40.83 -9.93
CA GLY A 163 -27.59 -41.05 -8.47
C GLY A 163 -26.36 -40.60 -7.66
N SER A 164 -25.28 -40.15 -8.30
CA SER A 164 -24.11 -39.62 -7.56
C SER A 164 -24.28 -38.14 -7.18
N MET A 165 -23.88 -37.76 -5.96
CA MET A 165 -23.76 -36.34 -5.57
C MET A 165 -22.76 -35.62 -6.48
N THR A 166 -23.06 -34.36 -6.80
CA THR A 166 -22.17 -33.55 -7.66
C THR A 166 -20.93 -33.11 -6.90
N ARG A 167 -19.79 -32.98 -7.59
CA ARG A 167 -18.52 -32.49 -7.01
C ARG A 167 -18.71 -31.16 -6.26
N THR A 168 -19.52 -30.25 -6.80
CA THR A 168 -19.87 -28.98 -6.17
C THR A 168 -20.73 -29.15 -4.91
N GLN A 169 -21.66 -30.11 -4.88
CA GLN A 169 -22.45 -30.41 -3.69
C GLN A 169 -21.59 -31.01 -2.56
N PHE A 170 -20.63 -31.88 -2.87
CA PHE A 170 -19.68 -32.39 -1.87
C PHE A 170 -18.82 -31.25 -1.29
N PHE A 171 -18.28 -30.39 -2.15
CA PHE A 171 -17.48 -29.24 -1.73
C PHE A 171 -18.27 -28.27 -0.84
N LEU A 172 -19.51 -27.95 -1.21
CA LEU A 172 -20.39 -27.10 -0.41
C LEU A 172 -20.76 -27.73 0.94
N LEU A 173 -20.99 -29.05 0.99
CA LEU A 173 -21.25 -29.77 2.23
C LEU A 173 -20.05 -29.69 3.19
N VAL A 174 -18.83 -29.90 2.69
CA VAL A 174 -17.60 -29.79 3.50
C VAL A 174 -17.34 -28.35 3.94
N MET A 175 -17.57 -27.37 3.07
CA MET A 175 -17.41 -25.94 3.37
C MET A 175 -18.36 -25.47 4.48
N ILE A 176 -19.61 -25.94 4.47
CA ILE A 176 -20.61 -25.58 5.49
C ILE A 176 -20.39 -26.35 6.80
N ALA A 177 -19.86 -27.59 6.73
CA ALA A 177 -19.58 -28.41 7.90
C ALA A 177 -18.34 -27.93 8.70
N SER A 178 -17.35 -27.34 8.03
CA SER A 178 -16.07 -26.92 8.64
C SER A 178 -16.23 -25.94 9.82
N PRO A 179 -16.97 -24.82 9.70
CA PRO A 179 -17.18 -23.90 10.82
C PRO A 179 -17.90 -24.57 11.99
N ARG A 180 -18.86 -25.46 11.69
CA ARG A 180 -19.65 -26.16 12.72
C ARG A 180 -18.80 -27.12 13.53
N LEU A 181 -17.82 -27.79 12.89
CA LEU A 181 -16.85 -28.64 13.57
C LEU A 181 -15.90 -27.79 14.44
N SER A 182 -15.39 -26.68 13.91
CA SER A 182 -14.47 -25.79 14.65
C SER A 182 -15.11 -25.20 15.90
N ILE A 183 -16.38 -24.80 15.84
CA ILE A 183 -17.14 -24.31 16.99
C ILE A 183 -17.32 -25.42 18.03
N HIS A 184 -17.57 -26.65 17.59
CA HIS A 184 -17.73 -27.79 18.49
C HIS A 184 -16.43 -28.15 19.22
N TYR A 185 -15.30 -28.12 18.51
CA TYR A 185 -13.99 -28.33 19.13
C TYR A 185 -13.64 -27.19 20.09
N ALA A 186 -13.82 -25.92 19.70
CA ALA A 186 -13.55 -24.78 20.58
C ALA A 186 -14.39 -24.81 21.87
N ASN A 187 -15.65 -25.24 21.79
CA ASN A 187 -16.51 -25.38 22.96
C ASN A 187 -16.04 -26.51 23.90
N ILE A 188 -15.62 -27.65 23.34
CA ILE A 188 -15.04 -28.76 24.14
C ILE A 188 -13.74 -28.32 24.84
N TYR A 189 -12.85 -27.60 24.14
CA TYR A 189 -11.62 -27.08 24.74
C TYR A 189 -11.90 -26.03 25.83
N LEU A 190 -12.88 -25.14 25.65
CA LEU A 190 -13.26 -24.16 26.67
C LEU A 190 -13.87 -24.83 27.91
N LEU A 191 -14.73 -25.84 27.74
CA LEU A 191 -15.29 -26.59 28.85
C LEU A 191 -14.21 -27.37 29.62
N GLY A 192 -13.25 -27.97 28.92
CA GLY A 192 -12.11 -28.64 29.55
C GLY A 192 -11.21 -27.68 30.35
N VAL A 193 -10.99 -26.47 29.85
CA VAL A 193 -10.21 -25.43 30.56
C VAL A 193 -10.96 -24.95 31.81
N LEU A 194 -12.28 -24.71 31.72
CA LEU A 194 -13.09 -24.28 32.86
C LEU A 194 -13.12 -25.33 33.98
N ASP A 195 -13.21 -26.61 33.64
CA ASP A 195 -13.16 -27.72 34.60
C ASP A 195 -11.81 -27.78 35.34
N SER A 196 -10.69 -27.62 34.62
CA SER A 196 -9.36 -27.56 35.23
C SER A 196 -9.12 -26.34 36.14
N THR A 197 -9.85 -25.23 35.94
CA THR A 197 -9.75 -24.05 36.82
C THR A 197 -10.51 -24.20 38.14
N GLN A 198 -11.57 -25.00 38.21
CA GLN A 198 -12.28 -25.28 39.47
C GLN A 198 -11.48 -26.20 40.40
N PHE A 199 -10.73 -27.16 39.84
CA PHE A 199 -9.87 -28.05 40.62
C PHE A 199 -8.68 -27.35 41.29
N TYR A 200 -8.28 -26.16 40.82
CA TYR A 200 -7.18 -25.38 41.40
C TYR A 200 -7.62 -24.41 42.51
N SER A 201 -8.93 -24.22 42.71
CA SER A 201 -9.48 -23.30 43.71
C SER A 201 -10.12 -24.00 44.93
N SER A 202 -9.93 -25.31 45.09
CA SER A 202 -10.31 -26.11 46.26
C SER A 202 -9.06 -26.65 46.96
#